data_AF-A0A6G0U8I4-F1
#
_entry.id   AF-A0A6G0U8I4-F1
#
_cell.length_a   1.000
_cell.length_b   1.000
_cell.length_c   1.000
_cell.angle_alpha   90.00
_cell.angle_beta   90.00
_cell.angle_gamma   90.00
#
_symmetry.space_group_name_H-M   'P 1'
#
loop_
_entity.id
_entity.type
_entity.pdbx_description
1 polymer ?
#
loop_
_entity_poly.entity_id
_entity_poly.type
_entity_poly.pdbx_seq_one_letter_code
_entity_poly.pdbx_strand_id
1 'polypeptide(L)'
;MLSRLVYKWFYFNYKLTYVLGIVGYFIMIAAFFGISVVFNVNPAVWMDYGLIIMYYGLYFGVLGQDIAEICASKMAAHLGYYTPQGMPTRSLDKNICAVCGNKLLVNAGEEGIIESTFQLTCDHTFHEFCIRGWCIVGKKQTCPYCKEKVDLKRMFRNPWEKPHVLYGQLLDWLRWFVAWGPIIMSIIQFLNYILGLK
;
A
#
# COMPACT_ATOMS: atom_id res chain seq x y z
N MET A 1 -4.76 18.29 -9.35
CA MET A 1 -3.80 17.63 -10.27
C MET A 1 -2.63 16.99 -9.51
N LEU A 2 -2.09 17.67 -8.50
CA LEU A 2 -0.99 17.18 -7.64
C LEU A 2 -1.28 15.82 -6.97
N SER A 3 -2.46 15.65 -6.34
CA SER A 3 -2.81 14.41 -5.63
C SER A 3 -2.78 13.18 -6.54
N ARG A 4 -3.13 13.34 -7.82
CA ARG A 4 -3.11 12.25 -8.80
C ARG A 4 -1.69 11.80 -9.14
N LEU A 5 -0.77 12.76 -9.30
CA LEU A 5 0.63 12.46 -9.58
C LEU A 5 1.27 11.72 -8.40
N VAL A 6 0.96 12.15 -7.17
CA VAL A 6 1.43 11.51 -5.95
C VAL A 6 0.95 10.06 -5.86
N TYR A 7 -0.34 9.80 -6.08
CA TYR A 7 -0.86 8.43 -6.10
C TYR A 7 -0.23 7.57 -7.20
N LYS A 8 -0.02 8.12 -8.42
CA LYS A 8 0.69 7.42 -9.50
C LYS A 8 2.13 7.07 -9.11
N TRP A 9 2.83 8.00 -8.47
CA TRP A 9 4.21 7.79 -8.02
C TRP A 9 4.30 6.68 -6.96
N PHE A 10 3.46 6.71 -5.93
CA PHE A 10 3.43 5.66 -4.91
C PHE A 10 3.04 4.30 -5.50
N TYR A 11 2.07 4.27 -6.41
CA TYR A 11 1.70 3.04 -7.11
C TYR A 11 2.84 2.47 -7.96
N PHE A 12 3.61 3.33 -8.62
CA PHE A 12 4.81 2.93 -9.36
C PHE A 12 5.88 2.33 -8.43
N ASN A 13 6.20 3.00 -7.33
CA ASN A 13 7.17 2.51 -6.34
C ASN A 13 6.73 1.17 -5.76
N TYR A 14 5.44 1.03 -5.45
CA TYR A 14 4.85 -0.23 -4.99
C TYR A 14 5.02 -1.37 -6.01
N LYS A 15 4.80 -1.11 -7.31
CA LYS A 15 5.04 -2.11 -8.36
C LYS A 15 6.52 -2.47 -8.48
N LEU A 16 7.40 -1.48 -8.40
CA LEU A 16 8.84 -1.69 -8.48
C LEU A 16 9.32 -2.59 -7.35
N THR A 17 8.93 -2.29 -6.11
CA THR A 17 9.33 -3.09 -4.94
C THR A 17 8.75 -4.51 -4.97
N TYR A 18 7.50 -4.65 -5.45
CA TYR A 18 6.87 -5.95 -5.69
C TYR A 18 7.65 -6.79 -6.71
N VAL A 19 8.03 -6.21 -7.85
CA VAL A 19 8.82 -6.90 -8.88
C VAL A 19 10.20 -7.28 -8.36
N LEU A 20 10.88 -6.39 -7.63
CA LEU A 20 12.17 -6.69 -7.03
C LEU A 20 12.08 -7.86 -6.03
N GLY A 21 11.05 -7.88 -5.19
CA GLY A 21 10.80 -9.00 -4.26
C GLY A 21 10.63 -10.34 -4.99
N ILE A 22 9.86 -10.35 -6.08
CA ILE A 22 9.66 -11.55 -6.91
C ILE A 22 10.97 -11.99 -7.59
N VAL A 23 11.73 -11.05 -8.16
CA VAL A 23 13.01 -11.35 -8.82
C VAL A 23 13.99 -11.95 -7.81
N GLY A 24 14.11 -11.37 -6.62
CA GLY A 24 14.95 -11.93 -5.55
C GLY A 24 14.55 -13.36 -5.18
N TYR A 25 13.25 -13.62 -5.03
CA TYR A 25 12.73 -14.96 -4.75
C TYR A 25 13.06 -15.98 -5.85
N PHE A 26 12.92 -15.60 -7.13
CA PHE A 26 13.29 -16.49 -8.25
C PHE A 26 14.79 -16.78 -8.30
N ILE A 27 15.64 -15.81 -7.98
CA ILE A 27 17.10 -16.02 -7.89
C ILE A 27 17.42 -17.03 -6.78
N MET A 28 16.78 -16.93 -5.62
CA MET A 28 16.95 -17.88 -4.52
C MET A 28 16.49 -19.29 -4.91
N ILE A 29 15.34 -19.41 -5.57
CA ILE A 29 14.84 -20.70 -6.09
C ILE A 29 15.83 -21.29 -7.09
N ALA A 30 16.33 -20.49 -8.04
CA ALA A 30 17.29 -20.95 -9.04
C ALA A 30 18.58 -21.44 -8.39
N ALA A 31 19.06 -20.76 -7.34
CA ALA A 31 20.20 -21.20 -6.54
C ALA A 31 19.92 -22.54 -5.84
N PHE A 32 18.73 -22.72 -5.27
CA PHE A 32 18.33 -23.96 -4.58
C PHE A 32 18.24 -25.16 -5.51
N PHE A 33 17.73 -24.99 -6.73
CA PHE A 33 17.68 -26.05 -7.75
C PHE A 33 19.04 -26.31 -8.44
N GLY A 34 20.12 -25.63 -8.03
CA GLY A 34 21.46 -25.85 -8.56
C GLY A 34 21.70 -25.27 -9.96
N ILE A 35 20.83 -24.37 -10.44
CA ILE A 35 21.02 -23.69 -11.73
C ILE A 35 22.31 -22.86 -11.71
N SER A 36 22.68 -22.30 -10.56
CA SER A 36 23.95 -21.60 -10.34
C SER A 36 25.19 -22.46 -10.64
N VAL A 37 25.11 -23.77 -10.39
CA VAL A 37 26.19 -24.73 -10.67
C VAL A 37 26.41 -24.90 -12.17
N VAL A 38 25.35 -24.80 -12.99
CA VAL A 38 25.44 -24.84 -14.47
C VAL A 38 26.24 -23.65 -15.01
N PHE A 39 26.16 -22.50 -14.34
CA PHE A 39 26.94 -21.30 -14.67
C PHE A 39 28.31 -21.24 -13.99
N ASN A 40 28.72 -22.31 -13.29
CA ASN A 40 30.00 -22.41 -12.57
C ASN A 40 30.18 -21.33 -11.48
N VAL A 41 29.08 -20.89 -10.87
CA VAL A 41 29.07 -19.93 -9.76
C VAL A 41 28.66 -20.64 -8.47
N ASN A 42 29.30 -20.29 -7.35
CA ASN A 42 28.95 -20.84 -6.05
C ASN A 42 27.47 -20.51 -5.71
N PRO A 43 26.62 -21.52 -5.41
CA PRO A 43 25.22 -21.31 -5.06
C PRO A 43 24.99 -20.33 -3.90
N ALA A 44 25.92 -20.25 -2.94
CA ALA A 44 25.84 -19.31 -1.82
C ALA A 44 25.80 -17.85 -2.31
N VAL A 45 26.57 -17.51 -3.34
CA VAL A 45 26.63 -16.15 -3.89
C VAL A 45 25.28 -15.73 -4.50
N TRP A 46 24.64 -16.64 -5.23
CA TRP A 46 23.31 -16.38 -5.78
C TRP A 46 22.24 -16.26 -4.69
N MET A 47 22.35 -17.08 -3.65
CA MET A 47 21.46 -16.99 -2.49
C MET A 47 21.59 -15.64 -1.78
N ASP A 48 22.82 -15.15 -1.58
CA ASP A 48 23.09 -13.84 -0.97
C ASP A 48 22.53 -12.70 -1.82
N TYR A 49 22.77 -12.70 -3.13
CA TYR A 49 22.21 -11.68 -4.03
C TYR A 49 20.67 -11.72 -4.05
N GLY A 50 20.09 -12.92 -4.13
CA GLY A 50 18.64 -13.10 -4.11
C GLY A 50 18.02 -12.59 -2.79
N LEU A 51 18.65 -12.90 -1.66
CA LEU A 51 18.24 -12.44 -0.34
C LEU A 51 18.35 -10.92 -0.22
N ILE A 52 19.45 -10.31 -0.65
CA ILE A 52 19.66 -8.86 -0.60
C ILE A 52 18.61 -8.13 -1.45
N ILE A 53 18.39 -8.57 -2.69
CA ILE A 53 17.39 -7.98 -3.60
C ILE A 53 15.99 -8.10 -3.00
N MET A 54 15.63 -9.28 -2.49
CA MET A 54 14.34 -9.50 -1.84
C MET A 54 14.19 -8.63 -0.59
N TYR A 55 15.22 -8.55 0.25
CA TYR A 55 15.24 -7.75 1.47
C TYR A 55 15.02 -6.26 1.16
N TYR A 56 15.76 -5.70 0.21
CA TYR A 56 15.57 -4.30 -0.19
C TYR A 56 14.20 -4.04 -0.81
N GLY A 57 13.72 -4.96 -1.66
CA GLY A 57 12.38 -4.88 -2.24
C GLY A 57 11.30 -4.81 -1.14
N LEU A 58 11.36 -5.72 -0.17
CA LEU A 58 10.41 -5.74 0.94
C LEU A 58 10.57 -4.53 1.87
N TYR A 59 11.80 -4.14 2.22
CA TYR A 59 12.09 -3.00 3.09
C TYR A 59 11.53 -1.69 2.53
N PHE A 60 11.87 -1.36 1.29
CA PHE A 60 11.35 -0.16 0.63
C PHE A 60 9.85 -0.29 0.32
N GLY A 61 9.33 -1.52 0.18
CA GLY A 61 7.90 -1.79 0.10
C GLY A 61 7.15 -1.36 1.35
N VAL A 62 7.60 -1.80 2.53
CA VAL A 62 7.01 -1.40 3.84
C VAL A 62 7.11 0.11 4.02
N LEU A 63 8.29 0.68 3.83
CA LEU A 63 8.52 2.11 4.01
C LEU A 63 7.66 2.95 3.05
N GLY A 64 7.60 2.56 1.78
CA GLY A 64 6.80 3.25 0.77
C GLY A 64 5.30 3.22 1.10
N GLN A 65 4.82 2.12 1.67
CA GLN A 65 3.44 1.99 2.11
C GLN A 65 3.09 2.91 3.28
N ASP A 66 3.96 2.99 4.29
CA ASP A 66 3.73 3.84 5.47
C ASP A 66 3.75 5.34 5.08
N ILE A 67 4.69 5.74 4.21
CA ILE A 67 4.75 7.10 3.68
C ILE A 67 3.49 7.41 2.85
N ALA A 68 3.05 6.47 2.02
CA ALA A 68 1.86 6.64 1.19
C ALA A 68 0.59 6.89 2.02
N GLU A 69 0.43 6.17 3.14
CA GLU A 69 -0.70 6.36 4.08
C GLU A 69 -0.69 7.77 4.71
N ILE A 70 0.48 8.23 5.16
CA ILE A 70 0.64 9.56 5.75
C ILE A 70 0.39 10.65 4.71
N CYS A 71 0.95 10.50 3.51
CA CYS A 71 0.78 11.45 2.41
C CYS A 71 -0.69 11.54 1.97
N ALA A 72 -1.40 10.41 1.84
CA ALA A 72 -2.82 10.40 1.49
C ALA A 72 -3.64 11.22 2.48
N SER A 73 -3.40 11.01 3.78
CA SER A 73 -4.10 11.71 4.86
C SER A 73 -3.80 13.21 4.86
N LYS A 74 -2.52 13.60 4.71
CA LYS A 74 -2.10 15.02 4.65
C LYS A 74 -2.64 15.73 3.42
N MET A 75 -2.63 15.10 2.24
CA MET A 75 -3.16 15.69 1.02
C MET A 75 -4.66 15.98 1.14
N ALA A 76 -5.44 15.02 1.67
CA ALA A 76 -6.86 15.23 1.90
C ALA A 76 -7.12 16.31 2.95
N ALA A 77 -6.32 16.35 4.02
CA ALA A 77 -6.44 17.36 5.07
C ALA A 77 -6.13 18.79 4.58
N HIS A 78 -5.12 18.94 3.71
CA HIS A 78 -4.77 20.24 3.13
C HIS A 78 -5.88 20.87 2.29
N LEU A 79 -6.81 20.08 1.74
CA LEU A 79 -7.95 20.59 0.99
C LEU A 79 -9.05 21.18 1.90
N GLY A 80 -9.05 20.83 3.19
CA GLY A 80 -10.02 21.30 4.20
C GLY A 80 -11.34 20.52 4.25
N TYR A 81 -11.54 19.55 3.36
CA TYR A 81 -12.73 18.68 3.34
C TYR A 81 -12.59 17.42 4.19
N TYR A 82 -11.36 17.09 4.61
CA TYR A 82 -11.07 15.97 5.50
C TYR A 82 -10.36 16.49 6.75
N THR A 83 -10.80 16.05 7.92
CA THR A 83 -10.07 16.22 9.17
C THR A 83 -10.00 14.86 9.88
N PRO A 84 -8.81 14.44 10.37
CA PRO A 84 -8.70 13.16 11.06
C PRO A 84 -9.54 13.14 12.35
N GLN A 85 -9.68 14.29 13.03
CA GLN A 85 -10.53 14.49 14.21
C GLN A 85 -11.36 15.78 14.07
N GLY A 86 -12.61 15.74 14.52
CA GLY A 86 -13.54 16.89 14.48
C GLY A 86 -14.37 17.02 13.19
N MET A 87 -15.06 18.15 13.06
CA MET A 87 -15.81 18.53 11.85
C MET A 87 -14.85 19.10 10.78
N PRO A 88 -15.10 18.86 9.48
CA PRO A 88 -14.31 19.45 8.41
C PRO A 88 -14.45 20.98 8.42
N THR A 89 -13.38 21.68 8.03
CA THR A 89 -13.37 23.15 7.98
C THR A 89 -14.15 23.72 6.80
N ARG A 90 -14.46 22.89 5.79
CA ARG A 90 -15.26 23.27 4.62
C ARG A 90 -16.43 22.31 4.42
N SER A 91 -17.59 22.87 4.09
CA SER A 91 -18.73 22.10 3.59
C SER A 91 -18.44 21.59 2.17
N LEU A 92 -18.76 20.32 1.92
CA LEU A 92 -18.53 19.70 0.62
C LEU A 92 -19.73 19.93 -0.31
N ASP A 93 -19.50 20.60 -1.44
CA ASP A 93 -20.50 20.68 -2.52
C ASP A 93 -20.60 19.35 -3.26
N LYS A 94 -21.83 18.99 -3.67
CA LYS A 94 -22.14 17.70 -4.35
C LYS A 94 -21.35 17.47 -5.64
N ASN A 95 -20.86 18.54 -6.28
CA ASN A 95 -20.14 18.47 -7.55
C ASN A 95 -18.62 18.58 -7.38
N ILE A 96 -18.07 18.47 -6.16
CA ILE A 96 -16.63 18.59 -5.90
C ILE A 96 -16.12 17.29 -5.26
N CYS A 97 -15.00 16.77 -5.76
CA CYS A 97 -14.35 15.61 -5.18
C CYS A 97 -13.52 16.02 -3.95
N ALA A 98 -13.85 15.50 -2.75
CA ALA A 98 -13.16 15.88 -1.50
C ALA A 98 -11.67 15.46 -1.44
N VAL A 99 -11.23 14.54 -2.30
CA VAL A 99 -9.85 14.00 -2.31
C VAL A 99 -8.91 14.83 -3.19
N CYS A 100 -9.43 15.45 -4.26
CA CYS A 100 -8.60 16.23 -5.19
C CYS A 100 -9.03 17.70 -5.34
N GLY A 101 -10.19 18.08 -4.79
CA GLY A 101 -10.73 19.44 -4.82
C GLY A 101 -11.28 19.88 -6.18
N ASN A 102 -11.30 19.00 -7.19
CA ASN A 102 -11.77 19.33 -8.53
C ASN A 102 -13.26 19.02 -8.71
N LYS A 103 -13.90 19.70 -9.67
CA LYS A 103 -15.29 19.45 -10.05
C LYS A 103 -15.47 18.07 -10.67
N LEU A 104 -16.57 17.40 -10.34
CA LEU A 104 -17.05 16.17 -10.95
C LEU A 104 -17.79 16.56 -12.23
N LEU A 105 -17.27 16.14 -13.39
CA LEU A 105 -17.82 16.51 -14.71
C LEU A 105 -18.81 15.47 -15.26
N VAL A 106 -18.91 14.31 -14.60
CA VAL A 106 -19.67 13.15 -15.06
C VAL A 106 -20.45 12.58 -13.88
N ASN A 107 -21.70 12.19 -14.10
CA ASN A 107 -22.55 11.59 -13.08
C ASN A 107 -22.16 10.13 -12.80
N ALA A 108 -22.54 9.61 -11.63
CA ALA A 108 -22.24 8.24 -11.25
C ALA A 108 -22.94 7.24 -12.20
N GLY A 109 -22.14 6.43 -12.91
CA GLY A 109 -22.65 5.38 -13.81
C GLY A 109 -22.56 5.70 -15.31
N GLU A 110 -22.18 6.92 -15.69
CA GLU A 110 -21.85 7.27 -17.07
C GLU A 110 -20.35 7.09 -17.33
N GLU A 111 -20.00 6.47 -18.46
CA GLU A 111 -18.60 6.41 -18.90
C GLU A 111 -18.14 7.81 -19.33
N GLY A 112 -17.39 8.45 -18.44
CA GLY A 112 -16.78 9.74 -18.74
C GLY A 112 -15.70 9.62 -19.81
N ILE A 113 -15.71 10.53 -20.79
CA ILE A 113 -14.66 10.63 -21.82
C ILE A 113 -13.28 10.90 -21.20
N ILE A 114 -13.23 11.52 -20.00
CA ILE A 114 -11.98 11.93 -19.33
C ILE A 114 -11.77 11.17 -18.02
N GLU A 115 -12.75 11.17 -17.10
CA GLU A 115 -12.67 10.45 -15.81
C GLU A 115 -14.07 9.96 -15.40
N SER A 116 -14.15 8.74 -14.89
CA SER A 116 -15.36 8.13 -14.31
C SER A 116 -15.58 8.59 -12.86
N THR A 117 -16.86 8.71 -12.48
CA THR A 117 -17.28 9.03 -11.11
C THR A 117 -17.83 7.78 -10.44
N PHE A 118 -17.44 7.56 -9.17
CA PHE A 118 -17.94 6.47 -8.35
C PHE A 118 -18.69 7.03 -7.14
N GLN A 119 -19.93 6.54 -6.94
CA GLN A 119 -20.76 6.86 -5.78
C GLN A 119 -20.60 5.78 -4.70
N LEU A 120 -20.27 6.21 -3.49
CA LEU A 120 -20.22 5.35 -2.31
C LEU A 120 -21.63 5.03 -1.77
N THR A 121 -21.73 4.09 -0.83
CA THR A 121 -22.98 3.77 -0.12
C THR A 121 -23.53 4.92 0.72
N CYS A 122 -22.65 5.82 1.13
CA CYS A 122 -22.97 7.04 1.89
C CYS A 122 -23.36 8.23 1.00
N ASP A 123 -23.73 7.98 -0.27
CA ASP A 123 -24.10 8.95 -1.30
C ASP A 123 -23.06 10.01 -1.68
N HIS A 124 -21.83 9.92 -1.16
CA HIS A 124 -20.73 10.78 -1.58
C HIS A 124 -20.11 10.28 -2.89
N THR A 125 -19.95 11.20 -3.84
CA THR A 125 -19.39 10.97 -5.17
C THR A 125 -17.95 11.43 -5.26
N PHE A 126 -17.09 10.62 -5.90
CA PHE A 126 -15.67 10.91 -6.09
C PHE A 126 -15.21 10.48 -7.47
N HIS A 127 -14.10 11.06 -7.96
CA HIS A 127 -13.40 10.48 -9.10
C HIS A 127 -12.93 9.07 -8.75
N GLU A 128 -13.17 8.11 -9.64
CA GLU A 128 -12.83 6.71 -9.44
C GLU A 128 -11.34 6.52 -9.08
N PHE A 129 -10.45 7.22 -9.79
CA PHE A 129 -9.02 7.19 -9.51
C PHE A 129 -8.66 7.72 -8.11
N CYS A 130 -9.35 8.77 -7.65
CA CYS A 130 -9.06 9.39 -6.37
C CYS A 130 -9.51 8.49 -5.20
N ILE A 131 -10.71 7.91 -5.29
CA ILE A 131 -11.21 7.01 -4.25
C ILE A 131 -10.45 5.68 -4.23
N ARG A 132 -10.04 5.16 -5.40
CA ARG A 132 -9.13 4.00 -5.48
C ARG A 132 -7.77 4.31 -4.85
N GLY A 133 -7.18 5.48 -5.13
CA GLY A 133 -5.94 5.93 -4.49
C GLY A 133 -6.08 6.01 -2.96
N TRP A 134 -7.19 6.54 -2.46
CA TRP A 134 -7.48 6.62 -1.03
C TRP A 134 -7.56 5.24 -0.36
N CYS A 135 -8.33 4.31 -0.94
CA CYS A 135 -8.55 2.99 -0.35
C CYS A 135 -7.37 2.02 -0.52
N ILE A 136 -6.67 2.07 -1.66
CA ILE A 136 -5.58 1.15 -1.98
C ILE A 136 -4.25 1.70 -1.45
N VAL A 137 -3.87 2.89 -1.91
CA VAL A 137 -2.55 3.48 -1.63
C VAL A 137 -2.52 4.11 -0.24
N GLY A 138 -3.59 4.79 0.14
CA GLY A 138 -3.73 5.38 1.48
C GLY A 138 -4.17 4.39 2.56
N LYS A 139 -4.57 3.16 2.17
CA LYS A 139 -5.10 2.10 3.05
C LYS A 139 -6.26 2.54 3.94
N LYS A 140 -7.02 3.55 3.51
CA LYS A 140 -8.16 4.08 4.25
C LYS A 140 -9.45 3.47 3.73
N GLN A 141 -10.11 2.66 4.55
CA GLN A 141 -11.37 1.98 4.20
C GLN A 141 -12.63 2.75 4.63
N THR A 142 -12.51 4.07 4.70
CA THR A 142 -13.58 4.97 5.15
C THR A 142 -13.75 6.11 4.16
N CYS A 143 -14.98 6.63 4.06
CA CYS A 143 -15.28 7.79 3.25
C CYS A 143 -14.44 9.00 3.73
N PRO A 144 -13.74 9.71 2.82
CA PRO A 144 -12.95 10.89 3.18
C PRO A 144 -13.75 12.01 3.84
N TYR A 145 -15.08 12.03 3.70
CA TYR A 145 -15.92 13.08 4.28
C TYR A 145 -16.68 12.61 5.52
N CYS A 146 -17.62 11.66 5.35
CA CYS A 146 -18.47 11.19 6.46
C CYS A 146 -17.85 10.09 7.34
N LYS A 147 -16.66 9.59 6.98
CA LYS A 147 -15.95 8.50 7.69
C LYS A 147 -16.70 7.16 7.76
N GLU A 148 -17.80 7.01 7.03
CA GLU A 148 -18.51 5.74 6.88
C GLU A 148 -17.64 4.70 6.17
N LYS A 149 -17.73 3.44 6.58
CA LYS A 149 -16.94 2.35 5.99
C LYS A 149 -17.34 2.12 4.54
N VAL A 150 -16.35 2.02 3.65
CA VAL A 150 -16.57 1.79 2.22
C VAL A 150 -16.68 0.28 1.94
N ASP A 151 -17.64 -0.11 1.09
CA ASP A 151 -17.71 -1.48 0.56
C ASP A 151 -16.72 -1.68 -0.60
N LEU A 152 -15.57 -2.26 -0.27
CA LEU A 152 -14.50 -2.56 -1.21
C LEU A 152 -14.91 -3.53 -2.32
N LYS A 153 -15.86 -4.45 -2.05
CA LYS A 153 -16.26 -5.46 -3.04
C LYS A 153 -16.90 -4.82 -4.26
N ARG A 154 -17.62 -3.71 -4.08
CA ARG A 154 -18.25 -2.96 -5.17
C ARG A 154 -17.25 -2.14 -5.99
N MET A 155 -16.11 -1.76 -5.39
CA MET A 155 -15.04 -1.00 -6.05
C MET A 155 -14.13 -1.90 -6.91
N PHE A 156 -13.78 -3.08 -6.41
CA PHE A 156 -12.91 -4.03 -7.13
C PHE A 156 -13.75 -5.03 -7.94
N ARG A 157 -14.21 -4.61 -9.12
CA ARG A 157 -14.98 -5.51 -10.02
C ARG A 157 -14.10 -6.64 -10.59
N ASN A 158 -12.79 -6.42 -10.71
CA ASN A 158 -11.87 -7.40 -11.29
C ASN A 158 -11.12 -8.21 -10.22
N PRO A 159 -11.23 -9.56 -10.23
CA PRO A 159 -10.48 -10.43 -9.33
C PRO A 159 -8.95 -10.25 -9.41
N TRP A 160 -8.46 -9.79 -10.55
CA TRP A 160 -7.04 -9.52 -10.83
C TRP A 160 -6.47 -8.31 -10.07
N GLU A 161 -7.29 -7.51 -9.38
CA GLU A 161 -6.84 -6.43 -8.50
C GLU A 161 -6.53 -6.92 -7.06
N LYS A 162 -6.93 -8.16 -6.73
CA LYS A 162 -6.69 -8.80 -5.41
C LYS A 162 -5.21 -9.07 -5.06
N PRO A 163 -4.31 -9.42 -6.00
CA PRO A 163 -2.89 -9.63 -5.68
C PRO A 163 -2.23 -8.41 -5.05
N HIS A 164 -2.66 -7.20 -5.44
CA HIS A 164 -2.16 -5.97 -4.86
C HIS A 164 -2.56 -5.81 -3.37
N VAL A 165 -3.78 -6.22 -3.04
CA VAL A 165 -4.26 -6.22 -1.65
C VAL A 165 -3.49 -7.24 -0.81
N LEU A 166 -3.25 -8.44 -1.36
CA LEU A 166 -2.49 -9.50 -0.67
C LEU A 166 -1.05 -9.09 -0.38
N TYR A 167 -0.34 -8.49 -1.34
CA TYR A 167 1.02 -8.01 -1.08
C TYR A 167 1.04 -6.87 -0.05
N GLY A 168 0.04 -5.98 -0.04
CA GLY A 168 -0.10 -4.99 1.03
C GLY A 168 -0.28 -5.62 2.42
N GLN A 169 -1.04 -6.72 2.53
CA GLN A 169 -1.18 -7.47 3.78
C GLN A 169 0.11 -8.18 4.19
N LEU A 170 0.86 -8.73 3.23
CA LEU A 170 2.18 -9.32 3.48
C LEU A 170 3.15 -8.29 4.07
N LEU A 171 3.18 -7.07 3.52
CA LEU A 171 4.02 -5.99 4.03
C LEU A 171 3.62 -5.57 5.46
N ASP A 172 2.33 -5.58 5.79
CA ASP A 172 1.86 -5.32 7.17
C ASP A 172 2.33 -6.37 8.16
N TRP A 173 2.22 -7.64 7.76
CA TRP A 173 2.70 -8.75 8.54
C TRP A 173 4.20 -8.59 8.77
N LEU A 174 4.98 -8.36 7.71
CA LEU A 174 6.42 -8.14 7.80
C LEU A 174 6.79 -6.99 8.74
N ARG A 175 6.09 -5.85 8.66
CA ARG A 175 6.28 -4.72 9.58
C ARG A 175 6.06 -5.12 11.04
N TRP A 176 5.05 -5.95 11.29
CA TRP A 176 4.81 -6.51 12.63
C TRP A 176 5.97 -7.41 13.07
N PHE A 177 6.47 -8.32 12.22
CA PHE A 177 7.64 -9.16 12.56
C PHE A 177 8.87 -8.33 12.91
N VAL A 178 9.18 -7.31 12.11
CA VAL A 178 10.34 -6.44 12.35
C VAL A 178 10.20 -5.70 13.68
N ALA A 179 9.01 -5.21 14.01
CA ALA A 179 8.76 -4.53 15.28
C ALA A 179 8.86 -5.47 16.50
N TRP A 180 8.46 -6.74 16.35
CA TRP A 180 8.51 -7.73 17.43
C TRP A 180 9.89 -8.37 17.61
N GLY A 181 10.76 -8.32 16.60
CA GLY A 181 12.10 -8.91 16.65
C GLY A 181 12.91 -8.53 17.91
N PRO A 182 13.09 -7.24 18.24
CA PRO A 182 13.81 -6.82 19.44
C PRO A 182 13.19 -7.35 20.73
N ILE A 183 11.86 -7.37 20.83
CA ILE A 183 11.14 -7.86 22.01
C ILE A 183 11.42 -9.35 22.21
N ILE A 184 11.33 -10.14 21.14
CA ILE A 184 11.59 -11.58 21.15
C ILE A 184 13.05 -11.85 21.56
N MET A 185 14.01 -11.13 20.97
CA MET A 185 15.43 -11.28 21.30
C MET A 185 15.72 -10.90 22.76
N SER A 186 15.11 -9.82 23.28
CA SER A 186 15.23 -9.45 24.69
C SER A 186 14.66 -10.50 25.63
N ILE A 187 13.50 -11.10 25.29
CA ILE A 187 12.89 -12.17 26.10
C ILE A 187 13.77 -13.41 26.10
N ILE A 188 14.28 -13.83 24.93
CA ILE A 188 15.18 -14.99 24.82
C ILE A 188 16.45 -14.75 25.66
N GLN A 189 17.05 -13.57 25.55
CA GLN A 189 18.24 -13.23 26.32
C GLN A 189 17.99 -13.20 27.83
N PHE A 190 16.81 -12.71 28.25
CA PHE A 190 16.38 -12.74 29.64
C PHE A 190 16.16 -14.17 30.17
N LEU A 191 15.52 -15.03 29.39
CA LEU A 191 15.30 -16.44 29.77
C LEU A 191 16.61 -17.22 29.84
N ASN A 192 17.51 -17.03 28.86
CA ASN A 192 18.84 -17.64 28.86
C ASN A 192 19.66 -17.18 30.08
N TYR A 193 19.55 -15.91 30.44
CA TYR A 193 20.17 -15.36 31.65
C TYR A 193 19.63 -16.03 32.93
N ILE A 194 18.31 -16.21 33.06
CA ILE A 194 17.70 -16.88 34.23
C ILE A 194 18.07 -18.36 34.30
N LEU A 195 18.07 -19.06 33.17
CA LEU A 195 18.33 -20.50 33.11
C LEU A 195 19.83 -20.84 33.12
N GLY A 196 20.73 -19.85 33.11
CA GLY A 196 22.18 -20.06 33.15
C GLY A 196 22.77 -20.69 31.88
N LEU A 197 21.99 -20.77 30.80
CA LEU A 197 22.46 -21.18 29.49
C LEU A 197 23.15 -19.97 28.86
N LYS A 198 24.49 -19.96 28.87
CA LYS A 198 25.28 -19.02 28.07
C LYS A 198 25.04 -19.24 26.58
#